data_AF-A0AAV3Y3H8-F1
#
_entry.id   AF-A0AAV3Y3H8-F1
#
_cell.length_a   1.000
_cell.length_b   1.000
_cell.length_c   1.000
_cell.angle_alpha   90.00
_cell.angle_beta   90.00
_cell.angle_gamma   90.00
#
_symmetry.space_group_name_H-M   'P 1'
#
loop_
_entity.id
_entity.type
_entity.pdbx_description
1 polymer ?
#
loop_
_entity_poly.entity_id
_entity_poly.type
_entity_poly.pdbx_seq_one_letter_code
_entity_poly.pdbx_strand_id
1 'polypeptide(L)'
;MYGCEAWTISKQIQNKLEATEMWFLRRMLRIPWTAKKTNERVLNEANKRRSLVRTIRKCQATFLGHVMRRGKLEHLATKKQRKTKGEDNGWTGHMAWTRKSVRYIGRRQR
;
A
#
# COMPACT_ATOMS: atom_id res chain seq x y z
N MET A 1 18.06 4.85 -5.21
CA MET A 1 17.32 3.86 -6.02
C MET A 1 16.55 2.87 -5.13
N TYR A 2 15.69 3.33 -4.20
CA TYR A 2 14.94 2.44 -3.28
C TYR A 2 13.50 2.88 -2.95
N GLY A 3 13.06 4.08 -3.35
CA GLY A 3 11.77 4.62 -2.93
C GLY A 3 10.56 4.08 -3.71
N CYS A 4 10.76 3.66 -4.96
CA CYS A 4 9.70 3.38 -5.91
C CYS A 4 8.98 2.06 -5.62
N GLU A 5 9.72 1.06 -5.13
CA GLU A 5 9.21 -0.28 -4.80
C GLU A 5 8.45 -0.29 -3.47
N ALA A 6 8.83 0.58 -2.53
CA ALA A 6 8.25 0.66 -1.19
C ALA A 6 6.78 1.12 -1.20
N TRP A 7 6.34 1.79 -2.27
CA TRP A 7 4.99 2.32 -2.33
C TRP A 7 3.96 1.31 -2.89
N THR A 8 4.40 0.35 -3.70
CA THR A 8 3.48 -0.68 -4.22
C THR A 8 3.39 -1.83 -3.23
N ILE A 9 2.30 -1.88 -2.46
CA ILE A 9 2.03 -3.02 -1.58
C ILE A 9 1.67 -4.24 -2.44
N SER A 10 2.66 -5.08 -2.73
CA SER A 10 2.44 -6.39 -3.36
C SER A 10 1.76 -7.34 -2.38
N LYS A 11 1.20 -8.45 -2.89
CA LYS A 11 0.62 -9.50 -2.05
C LYS A 11 1.66 -10.09 -1.09
N GLN A 12 2.93 -10.21 -1.51
CA GLN A 12 4.00 -10.67 -0.62
C GLN A 12 4.28 -9.69 0.51
N ILE A 13 4.34 -8.38 0.21
CA ILE A 13 4.55 -7.34 1.24
C ILE A 13 3.35 -7.29 2.19
N GLN A 14 2.13 -7.44 1.67
CA GLN A 14 0.92 -7.52 2.50
C GLN A 14 1.00 -8.70 3.48
N ASN A 15 1.33 -9.90 3.00
CA ASN A 15 1.45 -11.08 3.86
C ASN A 15 2.53 -10.89 4.93
N LYS A 16 3.68 -10.29 4.57
CA LYS A 16 4.73 -9.95 5.53
C LYS A 16 4.23 -8.97 6.59
N LEU A 17 3.54 -7.90 6.19
CA LEU A 17 2.97 -6.92 7.13
C LEU A 17 1.94 -7.55 8.08
N GLU A 18 1.07 -8.43 7.59
CA GLU A 18 0.11 -9.15 8.42
C GLU A 18 0.81 -10.11 9.40
N ALA A 19 1.88 -10.80 8.98
CA ALA A 19 2.70 -11.63 9.86
C ALA A 19 3.41 -10.78 10.93
N THR A 20 3.95 -9.61 10.56
CA THR A 20 4.58 -8.69 11.50
C THR A 20 3.55 -8.15 12.52
N GLU A 21 2.33 -7.79 12.09
CA GLU A 21 1.24 -7.38 12.98
C GLU A 21 0.92 -8.48 14.00
N MET A 22 0.84 -9.74 13.56
CA MET A 22 0.64 -10.88 14.46
C MET A 22 1.80 -11.10 15.43
N TRP A 23 3.04 -10.91 14.97
CA TRP A 23 4.23 -11.05 15.81
C TRP A 23 4.24 -10.00 16.94
N PHE A 24 3.91 -8.73 16.63
CA PHE A 24 3.77 -7.69 17.64
C PHE A 24 2.68 -8.03 18.66
N LEU A 25 1.50 -8.49 18.22
CA LEU A 25 0.41 -8.88 19.11
C LEU A 25 0.81 -10.02 20.05
N ARG A 26 1.46 -11.07 19.53
CA ARG A 26 1.95 -12.19 20.37
C ARG A 26 2.97 -11.73 21.40
N ARG A 27 3.85 -10.81 21.01
CA ARG A 27 4.87 -10.25 21.92
C ARG A 27 4.27 -9.38 23.01
N MET A 28 3.29 -8.52 22.68
CA MET A 28 2.58 -7.68 23.65
C MET A 28 1.77 -8.52 24.64
N LEU A 29 1.09 -9.56 24.17
CA LEU A 29 0.33 -10.49 25.00
C LEU A 29 1.20 -11.55 25.71
N ARG A 30 2.54 -11.50 25.54
CA ARG A 30 3.52 -12.44 26.11
C ARG A 30 3.15 -13.91 25.85
N ILE A 31 2.56 -14.21 24.70
CA ILE A 31 2.09 -15.56 24.37
C ILE A 31 3.32 -16.42 24.06
N PRO A 32 3.58 -17.50 24.82
CA PRO A 32 4.68 -18.38 24.52
C PRO A 32 4.40 -19.14 23.23
N TRP A 33 5.45 -19.44 22.46
CA TRP A 33 5.33 -20.17 21.20
C TRP A 33 4.78 -21.60 21.41
N THR A 34 4.99 -22.17 22.60
CA THR A 34 4.49 -23.49 23.02
C THR A 34 2.97 -23.56 23.12
N ALA A 35 2.29 -22.42 23.35
CA ALA A 35 0.84 -22.39 23.50
C ALA A 35 0.08 -22.72 22.20
N LYS A 36 0.77 -22.75 21.03
CA LYS A 36 0.21 -23.08 19.71
C LYS A 36 -1.14 -22.40 19.41
N LYS A 37 -1.39 -21.20 19.96
CA LYS A 37 -2.64 -20.46 19.78
C LYS A 37 -2.82 -20.05 18.31
N THR A 38 -4.02 -20.22 17.78
CA THR A 38 -4.39 -19.78 16.42
C THR A 38 -4.38 -18.26 16.30
N ASN A 39 -4.13 -17.74 15.10
CA ASN A 39 -4.04 -16.28 14.88
C ASN A 39 -5.35 -15.55 15.19
N GLU A 40 -6.50 -16.18 14.93
CA GLU A 40 -7.82 -15.63 15.25
C GLU A 40 -8.03 -15.47 16.75
N ARG A 41 -7.60 -16.46 17.54
CA ARG A 41 -7.72 -16.39 18.99
C ARG A 41 -6.85 -15.28 19.58
N VAL A 42 -5.64 -15.09 19.04
CA VAL A 42 -4.76 -13.98 19.43
C VAL A 42 -5.39 -12.62 19.11
N LEU A 43 -6.06 -12.48 17.97
CA LEU A 43 -6.76 -11.24 17.59
C LEU A 43 -7.96 -10.95 18.50
N ASN A 44 -8.75 -11.99 18.83
CA ASN A 44 -9.88 -11.88 19.74
C ASN A 44 -9.43 -11.50 21.15
N GLU A 45 -8.37 -12.12 21.66
CA GLU A 45 -7.79 -11.83 22.98
C GLU A 45 -7.21 -10.41 23.05
N ALA A 46 -6.61 -9.92 21.95
CA ALA A 46 -6.20 -8.52 21.85
C ALA A 46 -7.37 -7.53 21.67
N ASN A 47 -8.59 -8.02 21.40
CA ASN A 47 -9.73 -7.23 20.93
C ASN A 47 -9.36 -6.28 19.78
N LYS A 48 -8.53 -6.76 18.84
CA LYS A 48 -8.08 -5.99 17.68
C LYS A 48 -8.43 -6.71 16.38
N ARG A 49 -8.80 -5.92 15.37
CA ARG A 49 -8.89 -6.37 13.98
C ARG A 49 -7.61 -6.01 13.23
N ARG A 50 -7.20 -6.82 12.25
CA ARG A 50 -6.08 -6.49 11.35
C ARG A 50 -6.31 -5.13 10.73
N SER A 51 -5.43 -4.18 11.03
CA SER A 51 -5.64 -2.77 10.70
C SER A 51 -4.41 -2.12 10.07
N LEU A 52 -3.22 -2.68 10.28
CA LEU A 52 -1.96 -2.10 9.84
C LEU A 52 -1.93 -1.80 8.33
N VAL A 53 -2.27 -2.80 7.51
CA VAL A 53 -2.30 -2.64 6.05
C VAL A 53 -3.33 -1.59 5.62
N ARG A 54 -4.48 -1.53 6.31
CA ARG A 54 -5.52 -0.54 6.03
C ARG A 54 -5.04 0.88 6.37
N THR A 55 -4.36 1.05 7.49
CA THR A 55 -3.77 2.32 7.91
C THR A 55 -2.72 2.80 6.93
N ILE A 56 -1.80 1.91 6.49
CA ILE A 56 -0.79 2.24 5.48
C ILE A 56 -1.46 2.70 4.18
N ARG A 57 -2.46 1.96 3.67
CA ARG A 57 -3.21 2.35 2.47
C ARG A 57 -3.91 3.72 2.64
N LYS A 58 -4.44 4.02 3.82
CA LYS A 58 -5.05 5.34 4.12
C LYS A 58 -4.01 6.45 4.08
N CYS A 59 -2.83 6.25 4.68
CA CYS A 59 -1.73 7.20 4.62
C CYS A 59 -1.30 7.44 3.18
N GLN A 60 -1.18 6.36 2.39
CA GLN A 60 -0.86 6.46 0.96
C GLN A 60 -1.89 7.29 0.18
N ALA A 61 -3.18 7.05 0.40
CA ALA A 61 -4.25 7.81 -0.24
C ALA A 61 -4.25 9.29 0.17
N THR A 62 -3.97 9.58 1.45
CA THR A 62 -3.91 10.96 1.97
C THR A 62 -2.73 11.73 1.36
N PHE A 63 -1.56 11.09 1.29
CA PHE A 63 -0.38 11.66 0.64
C PHE A 63 -0.64 11.93 -0.85
N LEU A 64 -1.22 10.96 -1.56
CA LEU A 64 -1.61 11.13 -2.96
C LEU A 64 -2.59 12.29 -3.15
N GLY A 65 -3.61 12.39 -2.30
CA GLY A 65 -4.56 13.51 -2.30
C GLY A 65 -3.86 14.86 -2.12
N HIS A 66 -2.87 14.94 -1.23
CA HIS A 66 -2.07 16.15 -1.03
C HIS A 66 -1.22 16.51 -2.25
N VAL A 67 -0.58 15.51 -2.89
CA VAL A 67 0.24 15.74 -4.09
C VAL A 67 -0.63 16.19 -5.27
N MET A 68 -1.82 15.60 -5.43
CA MET A 68 -2.77 16.00 -6.49
C MET A 68 -3.29 17.42 -6.28
N ARG A 69 -3.63 17.83 -5.05
CA ARG A 69 -4.08 19.22 -4.78
C ARG A 69 -3.02 20.28 -5.10
N ARG A 70 -1.74 19.92 -5.09
CA ARG A 70 -0.63 20.84 -5.40
C ARG A 70 -0.29 20.93 -6.89
N GLY A 71 -1.08 20.35 -7.81
CA GLY A 71 -0.85 20.49 -9.25
C GLY A 71 0.35 19.71 -9.81
N LYS A 72 1.10 18.99 -8.96
CA LYS A 72 2.39 18.41 -9.36
C LYS A 72 2.25 17.11 -10.17
N LEU A 73 1.16 16.37 -10.00
CA LEU A 73 0.94 15.09 -10.67
C LEU A 73 0.29 15.22 -12.05
N GLU A 74 -0.62 16.18 -12.24
CA GLU A 74 -1.22 16.43 -13.56
C GLU A 74 -0.19 16.90 -14.58
N HIS A 75 0.80 17.72 -14.18
CA HIS A 75 1.88 18.09 -15.10
C HIS A 75 2.77 16.90 -15.51
N LEU A 76 2.90 15.88 -14.64
CA LEU A 76 3.62 14.63 -14.92
C LEU A 76 2.78 13.62 -15.74
N ALA A 77 1.46 13.61 -15.56
CA ALA A 77 0.54 12.75 -16.31
C ALA A 77 0.29 13.27 -17.74
N THR A 78 0.11 14.59 -17.90
CA THR A 78 -0.19 15.24 -19.18
C THR A 78 1.03 15.28 -20.10
N LYS A 79 2.26 15.43 -19.57
CA LYS A 79 3.49 15.34 -20.39
C LYS A 79 3.65 14.00 -21.12
N LYS A 80 3.03 12.91 -20.65
CA LYS A 80 3.13 11.59 -21.30
C LYS A 80 2.01 11.30 -22.29
N GLN A 81 0.86 11.99 -22.22
CA GLN A 81 -0.23 11.79 -23.20
C GLN A 81 0.13 12.25 -24.62
N ARG A 82 1.12 13.14 -24.78
CA ARG A 82 1.64 13.55 -26.10
C ARG A 82 2.58 12.55 -26.77
N LYS A 83 2.98 11.44 -26.13
CA LYS A 83 3.74 10.34 -26.76
C LYS A 83 2.88 9.08 -26.86
N THR A 84 2.07 9.02 -27.92
CA THR A 84 1.55 7.79 -28.54
C THR A 84 1.75 8.01 -30.04
N LYS A 85 2.58 7.27 -30.79
CA LYS A 85 2.73 5.82 -30.91
C LYS A 85 4.21 5.51 -31.20
N GLY A 86 4.76 4.43 -30.63
CA GLY A 86 5.97 3.81 -31.19
C GLY A 86 7.26 3.82 -30.35
N GLU A 87 7.23 4.07 -29.04
CA GLU A 87 8.44 3.94 -28.21
C GLU A 87 8.11 3.23 -26.89
N ASP A 88 8.17 1.90 -26.92
CA ASP A 88 8.12 1.04 -25.73
C ASP A 88 9.46 1.08 -25.00
N ASN A 89 9.72 2.20 -24.34
CA ASN A 89 10.91 2.36 -23.51
C ASN A 89 10.49 1.98 -22.07
N GLY A 90 11.18 1.01 -21.46
CA GLY A 90 10.87 0.34 -20.15
C GLY A 90 10.57 1.24 -18.93
N TRP A 91 10.61 2.56 -19.07
CA TRP A 91 10.12 3.60 -18.15
C TRP A 91 8.62 3.52 -17.83
N THR A 92 7.85 2.72 -18.57
CA THR A 92 6.40 2.54 -18.37
C THR A 92 6.05 1.91 -17.02
N GLY A 93 6.95 1.10 -16.45
CA GLY A 93 6.81 0.51 -15.12
C GLY A 93 7.02 1.49 -13.96
N HIS A 94 7.96 2.43 -14.09
CA HIS A 94 8.37 3.34 -13.01
C HIS A 94 7.23 4.28 -12.55
N MET A 95 6.33 4.64 -13.48
CA MET A 95 5.13 5.45 -13.24
C MET A 95 3.83 4.63 -13.27
N ALA A 96 3.91 3.29 -13.24
CA ALA A 96 2.71 2.45 -13.18
C ALA A 96 1.90 2.69 -11.90
N TRP A 97 2.58 3.08 -10.82
CA TRP A 97 1.98 3.39 -9.55
C TRP A 97 1.09 4.65 -9.59
N THR A 98 1.51 5.73 -10.26
CA THR A 98 0.69 6.95 -10.39
C THR A 98 -0.59 6.65 -11.17
N ARG A 99 -0.52 5.83 -12.23
CA ARG A 99 -1.71 5.35 -12.98
C ARG A 99 -2.64 4.46 -12.15
N LYS A 100 -2.13 3.47 -11.40
CA LYS A 100 -2.98 2.63 -10.53
C LYS A 100 -3.64 3.44 -9.43
N SER A 101 -2.93 4.42 -8.88
CA SER A 101 -3.42 5.28 -7.80
C SER A 101 -4.51 6.24 -8.25
N VAL A 102 -4.30 6.95 -9.37
CA VAL A 102 -5.33 7.82 -9.97
C VAL A 102 -6.58 7.01 -10.32
N ARG A 103 -6.41 5.79 -10.88
CA ARG A 103 -7.52 4.89 -11.19
C ARG A 103 -8.26 4.39 -9.93
N TYR A 104 -7.53 4.09 -8.85
CA TYR A 104 -8.12 3.64 -7.59
C TYR A 104 -8.91 4.75 -6.89
N ILE A 105 -8.43 5.99 -6.96
CA ILE A 105 -9.11 7.17 -6.38
C ILE A 105 -10.34 7.56 -7.21
N GLY A 106 -10.25 7.55 -8.55
CA GLY A 106 -11.39 7.86 -9.43
C GLY A 106 -12.57 6.88 -9.31
N ARG A 107 -12.34 5.62 -8.92
CA ARG A 107 -13.41 4.64 -8.65
C ARG A 107 -14.13 4.86 -7.32
N ARG A 108 -13.61 5.71 -6.43
CA ARG A 108 -14.19 5.98 -5.10
C ARG A 108 -15.11 7.21 -5.09
N GLN A 109 -15.13 8.00 -6.17
CA GLN A 109 -15.99 9.19 -6.33
C GLN A 109 -17.23 8.94 -7.21
N ARG A 110 -17.53 7.68 -7.54
CA ARG A 110 -18.79 7.26 -8.17
C ARG A 110 -19.59 6.40 -7.21
#